data_AF-A0A973JER8-F1
#
_entry.id   AF-A0A973JER8-F1
#
_cell.length_a   1.000
_cell.length_b   1.000
_cell.length_c   1.000
_cell.angle_alpha   90.00
_cell.angle_beta   90.00
_cell.angle_gamma   90.00
#
_symmetry.space_group_name_H-M   'P 1'
#
loop_
_entity.id
_entity.type
_entity.pdbx_description
1 polymer ?
#
loop_
_entity_poly.entity_id
_entity_poly.type
_entity_poly.pdbx_seq_one_letter_code
_entity_poly.pdbx_strand_id
1 'polypeptide(L)'
;MKPNRMPKSLIIILTASLALAGCFDQGTPSLDKDDIRFAGFYSDYLQTSGVSPVTAEETPLVLASSDVRVLLARHNLDPVRFDRKMALYRRDPDRWRLVLEQVRLHIRQKEAGGE
;
A
#
# COMPACT_ATOMS: atom_id res chain seq x y z
N MET A 1 24.12 33.58 55.58
CA MET A 1 24.09 32.34 54.78
C MET A 1 22.70 32.17 54.20
N LYS A 2 22.59 32.02 52.87
CA LYS A 2 21.34 31.99 52.09
C LYS A 2 20.95 30.53 51.82
N PRO A 3 19.69 30.10 52.02
CA PRO A 3 19.31 28.70 51.79
C PRO A 3 19.15 28.41 50.29
N ASN A 4 19.81 27.34 49.84
CA ASN A 4 19.72 26.78 48.49
C ASN A 4 18.28 26.32 48.20
N ARG A 5 17.70 26.81 47.10
CA ARG A 5 16.42 26.33 46.56
C ARG A 5 16.66 25.13 45.65
N MET A 6 16.10 23.99 46.01
CA MET A 6 16.07 22.77 45.18
C MET A 6 15.29 23.00 43.87
N PRO A 7 15.71 22.39 42.75
CA PRO A 7 15.04 22.56 41.47
C PRO A 7 13.76 21.72 41.38
N LYS A 8 12.60 22.39 41.24
CA LYS A 8 11.25 21.82 41.06
C LYS A 8 11.02 21.19 39.67
N SER A 9 12.07 20.75 38.99
CA SER A 9 12.05 20.53 37.53
C SER A 9 11.95 19.06 37.11
N LEU A 10 11.61 18.14 38.02
CA LEU A 10 11.64 16.69 37.74
C LEU A 10 10.26 16.01 37.69
N ILE A 11 9.17 16.72 38.03
CA ILE A 11 7.84 16.09 38.14
C ILE A 11 7.01 16.22 36.85
N ILE A 12 7.33 17.17 35.95
CA ILE A 12 6.50 17.47 34.77
C ILE A 12 6.75 16.50 33.60
N ILE A 13 7.84 15.75 33.60
CA ILE A 13 8.23 14.90 32.44
C ILE A 13 7.53 13.52 32.48
N LEU A 14 7.00 13.08 33.63
CA LEU A 14 6.52 11.70 33.77
C LEU A 14 5.06 11.46 33.32
N THR A 15 4.27 12.51 33.10
CA THR A 15 2.83 12.37 32.78
C THR A 15 2.50 12.53 31.30
N ALA A 16 3.45 12.93 30.45
CA ALA A 16 3.22 13.13 29.01
C ALA A 16 3.38 11.85 28.17
N SER A 17 3.93 10.76 28.73
CA SER A 17 4.26 9.54 27.98
C SER A 17 3.11 8.53 27.85
N LEU A 18 1.98 8.73 28.53
CA LEU A 18 0.86 7.76 28.50
C LEU A 18 -0.24 8.07 27.46
N ALA A 19 -0.18 9.20 26.75
CA ALA A 19 -1.23 9.59 25.81
C ALA A 19 -1.02 9.06 24.37
N LEU A 20 0.04 8.31 24.09
CA LEU A 20 0.36 7.79 22.74
C LEU A 20 0.00 6.30 22.55
N ALA A 21 -0.58 5.64 23.55
CA ALA A 21 -1.02 4.24 23.44
C ALA A 21 -2.46 4.10 22.88
N GLY A 22 -2.92 5.07 22.09
CA GLY A 22 -4.08 4.91 21.22
C GLY A 22 -3.70 4.20 19.93
N CYS A 23 -3.14 2.99 20.01
CA CYS A 23 -2.98 2.13 18.84
C CYS A 23 -4.38 1.63 18.51
N PHE A 24 -5.03 2.36 17.62
CA PHE A 24 -6.35 2.07 17.12
C PHE A 24 -6.27 0.77 16.32
N ASP A 25 -6.49 -0.37 16.98
CA ASP A 25 -6.70 -1.65 16.33
C ASP A 25 -8.12 -1.67 15.74
N GLN A 26 -8.33 -0.80 14.75
CA GLN A 26 -9.43 -0.98 13.80
C GLN A 26 -9.07 -2.22 13.00
N GLY A 27 -9.73 -3.33 13.32
CA GLY A 27 -9.53 -4.63 12.69
C GLY A 27 -9.22 -4.47 11.21
N THR A 28 -8.09 -5.02 10.80
CA THR A 28 -7.46 -4.75 9.52
C THR A 28 -8.51 -4.89 8.41
N PRO A 29 -8.81 -3.84 7.63
CA PRO A 29 -9.79 -3.93 6.56
C PRO A 29 -9.36 -5.07 5.64
N SER A 30 -10.17 -6.13 5.58
CA SER A 30 -9.81 -7.31 4.81
C SER A 30 -10.03 -7.03 3.33
N LEU A 31 -8.99 -7.22 2.52
CA LEU A 31 -9.10 -7.18 1.06
C LEU A 31 -10.01 -8.32 0.60
N ASP A 32 -10.96 -8.01 -0.28
CA ASP A 32 -11.80 -9.04 -0.88
C ASP A 32 -11.10 -9.71 -2.08
N LYS A 33 -11.72 -10.77 -2.62
CA LYS A 33 -11.13 -11.54 -3.74
C LYS A 33 -10.84 -10.69 -4.98
N ASP A 34 -11.68 -9.71 -5.28
CA ASP A 34 -11.46 -8.85 -6.44
C ASP A 34 -10.36 -7.82 -6.17
N ASP A 35 -10.13 -7.40 -4.91
CA ASP A 35 -8.97 -6.60 -4.54
C ASP A 35 -7.67 -7.38 -4.71
N ILE A 36 -7.63 -8.65 -4.29
CA ILE A 36 -6.46 -9.52 -4.46
C ILE A 36 -6.15 -9.72 -5.96
N ARG A 37 -7.18 -9.96 -6.78
CA ARG A 37 -7.03 -10.04 -8.24
C ARG A 37 -6.54 -8.73 -8.84
N PHE A 38 -7.04 -7.60 -8.36
CA PHE A 38 -6.58 -6.29 -8.78
C PHE A 38 -5.10 -6.09 -8.45
N ALA A 39 -4.68 -6.47 -7.24
CA ALA A 39 -3.28 -6.41 -6.86
C ALA A 39 -2.39 -7.31 -7.75
N GLY A 40 -2.87 -8.49 -8.12
CA GLY A 40 -2.24 -9.37 -9.11
C GLY A 40 -2.07 -8.67 -10.46
N PHE A 41 -3.17 -8.21 -11.04
CA PHE A 41 -3.20 -7.47 -12.29
C PHE A 41 -2.26 -6.28 -12.29
N TYR A 42 -2.32 -5.44 -11.25
CA TYR A 42 -1.54 -4.22 -11.21
C TYR A 42 -0.05 -4.51 -11.06
N SER A 43 0.34 -5.58 -10.33
CA SER A 43 1.73 -6.04 -10.31
C SER A 43 2.24 -6.47 -11.69
N ASP A 44 1.45 -7.23 -12.45
CA ASP A 44 1.81 -7.64 -13.82
C ASP A 44 1.92 -6.43 -14.75
N TYR A 45 0.98 -5.50 -14.62
CA TYR A 45 0.97 -4.27 -15.39
C TYR A 45 2.24 -3.44 -15.14
N LEU A 46 2.63 -3.22 -13.88
CA LEU A 46 3.83 -2.47 -13.54
C LEU A 46 5.09 -3.13 -14.10
N GLN A 47 5.19 -4.46 -13.99
CA GLN A 47 6.31 -5.21 -14.52
C GLN A 47 6.37 -5.14 -16.05
N THR A 48 5.23 -5.29 -16.74
CA THR A 48 5.15 -5.28 -18.21
C THR A 48 5.36 -3.87 -18.78
N SER A 49 4.98 -2.82 -18.03
CA SER A 49 5.21 -1.43 -18.41
C SER A 49 6.64 -0.95 -18.12
N GLY A 50 7.54 -1.82 -17.66
CA GLY A 50 8.93 -1.46 -17.37
C GLY A 50 9.10 -0.59 -16.12
N VAL A 51 8.08 -0.51 -15.26
CA VAL A 51 8.20 0.15 -13.96
C VAL A 51 8.94 -0.79 -13.01
N SER A 52 10.27 -0.72 -13.04
CA SER A 52 11.16 -1.43 -12.12
C SER A 52 11.60 -0.51 -10.97
N PRO A 53 11.69 -1.00 -9.72
CA PRO A 53 12.26 -0.23 -8.63
C PRO A 53 13.76 0.06 -8.81
N VAL A 54 14.44 -0.62 -9.75
CA VAL A 54 15.91 -0.59 -9.91
C VAL A 54 16.38 0.45 -10.94
N THR A 55 15.57 0.77 -11.95
CA THR A 55 15.97 1.64 -13.07
C THR A 55 15.04 2.85 -13.18
N ALA A 56 15.40 3.94 -12.52
CA ALA A 56 14.66 5.21 -12.57
C ALA A 56 14.78 5.93 -13.94
N GLU A 57 15.60 5.43 -14.86
CA GLU A 57 15.91 6.07 -16.15
C GLU A 57 15.08 5.54 -17.33
N GLU A 58 14.32 4.45 -17.16
CA GLU A 58 13.51 3.88 -18.24
C GLU A 58 12.15 4.58 -18.29
N THR A 59 11.79 5.09 -19.48
CA THR A 59 10.45 5.64 -19.71
C THR A 59 9.44 4.49 -19.69
N PRO A 60 8.41 4.53 -18.85
CA PRO A 60 7.43 3.44 -18.77
C PRO A 60 6.79 3.19 -20.14
N LEU A 61 6.76 1.92 -20.54
CA LEU A 61 6.06 1.50 -21.76
C LEU A 61 4.56 1.66 -21.56
N VAL A 62 3.93 2.46 -22.43
CA VAL A 62 2.47 2.55 -22.49
C VAL A 62 1.93 1.33 -23.21
N LEU A 63 1.24 0.46 -22.47
CA LEU A 63 0.60 -0.73 -23.05
C LEU A 63 -0.60 -0.36 -23.92
N ALA A 64 -0.78 -1.09 -25.02
CA ALA A 64 -1.97 -0.93 -25.84
C ALA A 64 -3.22 -1.40 -25.07
N SER A 65 -4.38 -0.83 -25.37
CA SER A 65 -5.63 -1.20 -24.69
C SER A 65 -6.04 -2.67 -24.91
N SER A 66 -5.52 -3.33 -25.94
CA SER A 66 -5.65 -4.77 -26.14
C SER A 66 -4.89 -5.56 -25.08
N ASP A 67 -3.66 -5.15 -24.80
CA ASP A 67 -2.75 -5.84 -23.88
C ASP A 67 -3.23 -5.69 -22.44
N VAL A 68 -3.73 -4.50 -22.08
CA VAL A 68 -4.39 -4.27 -20.79
C VAL A 68 -5.60 -5.18 -20.61
N ARG A 69 -6.41 -5.40 -21.67
CA ARG A 69 -7.56 -6.31 -21.60
C ARG A 69 -7.14 -7.77 -21.42
N VAL A 70 -6.07 -8.20 -22.06
CA VAL A 70 -5.49 -9.54 -21.87
C VAL A 70 -5.00 -9.71 -20.43
N LEU A 71 -4.32 -8.70 -19.87
CA LEU A 71 -3.87 -8.71 -18.48
C LEU A 71 -5.05 -8.77 -17.50
N LEU A 72 -6.10 -7.98 -17.71
CA LEU A 72 -7.31 -8.04 -16.90
C LEU A 72 -7.94 -9.44 -16.90
N ALA A 73 -8.09 -10.03 -18.09
CA ALA A 73 -8.65 -11.38 -18.25
C ALA A 73 -7.82 -12.44 -17.52
N ARG A 74 -6.48 -12.37 -17.59
CA ARG A 74 -5.57 -13.29 -16.85
C ARG A 74 -5.84 -13.29 -15.35
N HIS A 75 -6.23 -12.15 -14.78
CA HIS A 75 -6.54 -12.01 -13.36
C HIS A 75 -8.02 -12.17 -13.02
N ASN A 76 -8.83 -12.69 -13.95
CA ASN A 76 -10.29 -12.84 -13.77
C ASN A 76 -10.99 -11.53 -13.38
N LEU A 77 -10.52 -10.42 -13.96
CA LEU A 77 -11.14 -9.11 -13.90
C LEU A 77 -11.73 -8.76 -15.25
N ASP A 78 -13.04 -8.56 -15.30
CA ASP A 78 -13.68 -7.93 -16.44
C ASP A 78 -13.61 -6.38 -16.29
N PRO A 79 -13.82 -5.62 -17.39
CA PRO A 79 -13.77 -4.16 -17.34
C PRO A 79 -14.73 -3.54 -16.32
N VAL A 80 -15.91 -4.12 -16.13
CA VAL A 80 -16.93 -3.60 -15.20
C VAL A 80 -16.46 -3.75 -13.74
N ARG A 81 -15.88 -4.90 -13.40
CA ARG A 81 -15.28 -5.15 -12.08
C ARG A 81 -14.09 -4.25 -11.82
N PHE A 82 -13.23 -4.07 -12.83
CA PHE A 82 -12.09 -3.16 -12.76
C PHE A 82 -12.54 -1.73 -12.47
N ASP A 83 -13.49 -1.19 -13.24
CA ASP A 83 -13.99 0.17 -13.07
C ASP A 83 -14.66 0.38 -11.71
N ARG A 84 -15.41 -0.62 -11.24
CA ARG A 84 -15.99 -0.62 -9.90
C ARG A 84 -14.93 -0.55 -8.81
N LYS A 85 -13.84 -1.32 -8.94
CA LYS A 85 -12.71 -1.28 -7.99
C LYS A 85 -11.99 0.05 -8.02
N MET A 86 -11.70 0.58 -9.21
CA MET A 86 -11.13 1.92 -9.36
C MET A 86 -12.01 3.00 -8.71
N ALA A 87 -13.32 2.95 -8.91
CA ALA A 87 -14.25 3.88 -8.28
C ALA A 87 -14.26 3.75 -6.75
N LEU A 88 -14.13 2.53 -6.22
CA LEU A 88 -14.04 2.26 -4.79
C LEU A 88 -12.74 2.82 -4.21
N TYR A 89 -11.59 2.54 -4.81
CA TYR A 89 -10.28 3.00 -4.34
C TYR A 89 -10.15 4.53 -4.34
N ARG A 90 -10.83 5.23 -5.27
CA ARG A 90 -10.90 6.69 -5.25
C ARG A 90 -11.68 7.24 -4.05
N ARG A 91 -12.67 6.50 -3.55
CA ARG A 91 -13.51 6.90 -2.40
C ARG A 91 -12.95 6.43 -1.06
N ASP A 92 -12.14 5.38 -1.08
CA ASP A 92 -11.55 4.75 0.09
C ASP A 92 -10.01 4.63 -0.09
N PRO A 93 -9.26 5.68 0.26
CA PRO A 93 -7.80 5.69 0.15
C PRO A 93 -7.10 4.66 1.04
N ASP A 94 -7.69 4.29 2.18
CA ASP A 94 -7.12 3.28 3.08
C ASP A 94 -7.17 1.91 2.43
N ARG A 95 -8.26 1.56 1.76
CA ARG A 95 -8.34 0.35 0.96
C ARG A 95 -7.34 0.36 -0.19
N TRP A 96 -7.15 1.50 -0.85
CA TRP A 96 -6.11 1.62 -1.88
C TRP A 96 -4.71 1.35 -1.32
N ARG A 97 -4.39 1.88 -0.14
CA ARG A 97 -3.11 1.61 0.54
C ARG A 97 -2.91 0.10 0.77
N LEU A 98 -3.93 -0.60 1.25
CA LEU A 98 -3.86 -2.05 1.47
C LEU A 98 -3.66 -2.82 0.15
N VAL A 99 -4.33 -2.43 -0.93
CA VAL A 99 -4.11 -3.00 -2.26
C VAL A 99 -2.66 -2.78 -2.72
N LEU A 100 -2.09 -1.59 -2.51
CA LEU A 100 -0.69 -1.31 -2.84
C LEU A 100 0.30 -2.14 -2.02
N GLU A 101 0.01 -2.38 -0.74
CA GLU A 101 0.80 -3.30 0.09
C GLU A 101 0.77 -4.72 -0.48
N GLN A 102 -0.40 -5.20 -0.92
CA GLN A 102 -0.54 -6.49 -1.59
C GLN A 102 0.23 -6.54 -2.93
N VAL A 103 0.20 -5.46 -3.72
CA VAL A 103 0.97 -5.34 -4.98
C VAL A 103 2.47 -5.50 -4.72
N ARG A 104 3.00 -4.82 -3.70
CA ARG A 104 4.41 -4.93 -3.30
C ARG A 104 4.78 -6.35 -2.84
N LEU A 105 3.86 -7.05 -2.18
CA LEU A 105 4.06 -8.45 -1.81
C LEU A 105 4.16 -9.35 -3.06
N HIS A 106 3.25 -9.18 -4.02
CA HIS A 106 3.30 -9.95 -5.28
C HIS A 106 4.59 -9.70 -6.07
N ILE A 107 5.05 -8.45 -6.15
CA ILE A 107 6.31 -8.11 -6.84
C ILE A 107 7.49 -8.84 -6.15
N ARG A 108 7.62 -8.70 -4.82
CA ARG A 108 8.70 -9.38 -4.07
C ARG A 108 8.67 -10.89 -4.21
N GLN A 109 7.48 -11.50 -4.23
CA GLN A 109 7.33 -12.95 -4.41
C GLN A 109 7.81 -13.42 -5.79
N LYS A 110 7.53 -12.63 -6.84
CA LYS A 110 8.01 -12.93 -8.20
C LYS A 110 9.51 -12.76 -8.34
N GLU A 111 10.07 -11.71 -7.74
CA GLU A 111 11.52 -11.47 -7.74
C GLU A 111 12.28 -12.55 -6.95
N ALA A 112 11.74 -13.01 -5.82
CA ALA A 112 12.35 -14.06 -4.99
C ALA A 112 12.17 -15.47 -5.57
N GLY A 113 11.12 -15.70 -6.35
CA GLY A 113 10.79 -16.99 -6.97
C GLY A 113 11.34 -17.18 -8.38
N GLY A 114 12.33 -16.37 -8.80
CA GLY A 114 12.83 -16.30 -10.17
C GLY A 114 12.98 -17.65 -10.89
N GLU A 115 12.10 -17.87 -11.86
CA GLU A 115 12.31 -18.75 -13.02
C GLU A 115 12.83 -17.92 -14.21
#